data_AF-A0A6B3M8W7-F1
#
_entry.id   AF-A0A6B3M8W7-F1
#
_cell.length_a   1.000
_cell.length_b   1.000
_cell.length_c   1.000
_cell.angle_alpha   90.00
_cell.angle_beta   90.00
_cell.angle_gamma   90.00
#
_symmetry.space_group_name_H-M   'P 1'
#
loop_
_entity.id
_entity.type
_entity.pdbx_description
1 polymer ?
#
loop_
_entity_poly.entity_id
_entity_poly.type
_entity_poly.pdbx_seq_one_letter_code
_entity_poly.pdbx_strand_id
1 'polypeptide(L)'
;MQVLLELFFTFAYLDIISIGGAIAMVPEMERQVVLVHGWISHQAFVDAVALGLLVPGPNMLHVLHIGNQVAGWQGALASGLGMFVPTSLLLASVASLVGKPHPPIWIKRFHAACGSVTIGLMAAAAWSLGQNMVSNIFYLIVCFLVALLNARRLLDPARLIILAAALGVLHALILA
;
A
#
# COMPACT_ATOMS: atom_id res chain seq x y z
N MET A 1 18.24 -24.03 0.12
CA MET A 1 18.95 -22.78 0.48
C MET A 1 18.89 -21.75 -0.64
N GLN A 2 19.11 -22.15 -1.90
CA GLN A 2 19.00 -21.25 -3.07
C GLN A 2 17.62 -20.58 -3.20
N VAL A 3 16.54 -21.35 -3.08
CA VAL A 3 15.16 -20.82 -3.11
C VAL A 3 14.88 -19.76 -2.03
N LEU A 4 15.48 -19.88 -0.84
CA LEU A 4 15.31 -18.89 0.23
C LEU A 4 15.98 -17.56 -0.10
N LEU A 5 17.16 -17.60 -0.73
CA LEU A 5 17.84 -16.41 -1.20
C LEU A 5 17.09 -15.74 -2.35
N GLU A 6 16.57 -16.53 -3.29
CA GLU A 6 15.74 -16.01 -4.37
C GLU A 6 14.47 -15.34 -3.83
N LEU A 7 13.77 -15.98 -2.88
CA LEU A 7 12.63 -15.36 -2.19
C LEU A 7 13.03 -14.03 -1.55
N PHE A 8 14.10 -14.01 -0.76
CA PHE A 8 14.55 -12.79 -0.09
C PHE A 8 14.85 -11.67 -1.08
N PHE A 9 15.63 -11.93 -2.14
CA PHE A 9 16.00 -10.90 -3.11
C PHE A 9 14.84 -10.44 -3.98
N THR A 10 13.93 -11.35 -4.37
CA THR A 10 12.74 -10.99 -5.14
C THR A 10 11.81 -10.09 -4.32
N PHE A 11 11.55 -10.43 -3.05
CA PHE A 11 10.72 -9.58 -2.19
C PHE A 11 11.43 -8.28 -1.77
N ALA A 12 12.76 -8.28 -1.63
CA ALA A 12 13.54 -7.05 -1.41
C ALA A 12 13.50 -6.11 -2.62
N TYR A 13 13.55 -6.66 -3.83
CA TYR A 13 13.33 -5.89 -5.04
C TYR A 13 11.92 -5.28 -5.06
N LEU A 14 10.89 -6.07 -4.78
CA LEU A 14 9.50 -5.62 -4.73
C LEU A 14 9.27 -4.52 -3.68
N ASP A 15 9.92 -4.59 -2.53
CA ASP A 15 9.87 -3.57 -1.48
C ASP A 15 10.44 -2.22 -1.97
N ILE A 16 11.66 -2.24 -2.54
CA ILE A 16 12.36 -1.03 -3.00
C ILE A 16 11.59 -0.31 -4.13
N ILE A 17 10.90 -1.07 -4.99
CA ILE A 17 10.12 -0.50 -6.10
C ILE A 17 8.66 -0.18 -5.72
N SER A 18 8.26 -0.37 -4.46
CA SER A 18 6.87 -0.17 -3.98
C SER A 18 6.50 1.32 -3.85
N ILE A 19 6.65 2.06 -4.94
CA ILE A 19 6.33 3.49 -5.05
C ILE A 19 4.83 3.61 -5.37
N GLY A 20 4.01 3.96 -4.38
CA GLY A 20 2.55 4.09 -4.54
C GLY A 20 1.72 3.17 -3.64
N GLY A 21 2.37 2.36 -2.79
CA GLY A 21 1.71 1.56 -1.75
C GLY A 21 1.49 0.11 -2.12
N ALA A 22 1.03 -0.68 -1.14
CA ALA A 22 0.99 -2.15 -1.19
C ALA A 22 0.22 -2.76 -2.37
N ILE A 23 -0.84 -2.09 -2.85
CA ILE A 23 -1.69 -2.65 -3.90
C ILE A 23 -1.07 -2.42 -5.28
N ALA A 24 -0.28 -1.34 -5.46
CA ALA A 24 0.33 -0.98 -6.73
C ALA A 24 1.36 -2.02 -7.22
N MET A 25 1.99 -2.76 -6.30
CA MET A 25 3.00 -3.76 -6.64
C MET A 25 2.44 -5.16 -6.91
N VAL A 26 1.14 -5.39 -6.66
CA VAL A 26 0.51 -6.72 -6.81
C VAL A 26 0.72 -7.30 -8.23
N PRO A 27 0.55 -6.54 -9.33
CA PRO A 27 0.79 -7.07 -10.68
C PRO A 27 2.25 -7.50 -10.93
N GLU A 28 3.22 -6.73 -10.42
CA GLU A 28 4.64 -7.09 -10.55
C GLU A 28 5.00 -8.27 -9.65
N MET A 29 4.39 -8.36 -8.46
CA MET A 29 4.55 -9.52 -7.58
C MET A 29 4.01 -10.79 -8.24
N GLU A 30 2.83 -10.73 -8.87
CA GLU A 30 2.27 -11.85 -9.63
C GLU A 30 3.24 -12.29 -10.73
N ARG A 31 3.75 -11.32 -11.50
CA ARG A 31 4.72 -11.60 -12.57
C ARG A 31 5.95 -12.33 -12.03
N GLN A 32 6.51 -11.90 -10.91
CA GLN A 32 7.69 -12.54 -10.34
C GLN A 32 7.39 -13.94 -9.81
N VAL A 33 6.35 -14.08 -8.97
CA VAL A 33 6.08 -15.32 -8.23
C VAL A 33 5.46 -16.39 -9.14
N VAL A 34 4.60 -16.01 -10.10
CA VAL A 34 3.86 -16.93 -10.98
C VAL A 34 4.56 -17.10 -12.33
N LEU A 35 4.91 -16.01 -13.01
CA LEU A 35 5.38 -16.07 -14.41
C LEU A 35 6.90 -16.28 -14.52
N VAL A 36 7.70 -15.63 -13.67
CA VAL A 36 9.17 -15.71 -13.73
C VAL A 36 9.68 -16.93 -12.97
N HIS A 37 9.31 -17.07 -11.71
CA HIS A 37 9.82 -18.14 -10.85
C HIS A 37 8.94 -19.40 -10.88
N GLY A 38 7.65 -19.28 -11.23
CA GLY A 38 6.74 -20.42 -11.24
C GLY A 38 6.54 -21.07 -9.88
N TRP A 39 6.71 -20.31 -8.79
CA TRP A 39 6.69 -20.84 -7.42
C TRP A 39 5.28 -21.27 -6.98
N ILE A 40 4.25 -20.54 -7.39
CA ILE A 40 2.85 -20.83 -7.09
C ILE A 40 2.00 -20.65 -8.35
N SER A 41 0.81 -21.26 -8.36
CA SER A 41 -0.17 -21.05 -9.42
C SER A 41 -0.81 -19.66 -9.32
N HIS A 42 -1.35 -19.16 -10.43
CA HIS A 42 -2.14 -17.92 -10.43
C HIS A 42 -3.29 -17.96 -9.41
N GLN A 43 -4.00 -19.09 -9.30
CA GLN A 43 -5.07 -19.24 -8.33
C GLN A 43 -4.56 -19.13 -6.88
N ALA A 44 -3.45 -19.82 -6.56
CA ALA A 44 -2.84 -19.74 -5.23
C ALA A 44 -2.35 -18.32 -4.89
N PHE A 45 -1.88 -17.57 -5.90
CA PHE A 45 -1.53 -16.16 -5.74
C PHE A 45 -2.76 -15.30 -5.41
N VAL A 46 -3.84 -15.43 -6.19
CA VAL A 46 -5.09 -14.69 -5.96
C VAL A 46 -5.65 -14.98 -4.56
N ASP A 47 -5.66 -16.24 -4.15
CA ASP A 47 -6.12 -16.65 -2.82
C ASP A 47 -5.22 -16.06 -1.72
N ALA A 48 -3.90 -16.05 -1.92
CA ALA A 48 -2.96 -15.46 -0.97
C ALA A 48 -3.18 -13.95 -0.80
N VAL A 49 -3.38 -13.22 -1.91
CA VAL A 49 -3.66 -11.77 -1.89
C VAL A 49 -4.99 -11.50 -1.18
N ALA A 50 -6.03 -12.28 -1.49
CA ALA A 50 -7.33 -12.16 -0.84
C ALA A 50 -7.22 -12.37 0.68
N LEU A 51 -6.49 -13.40 1.12
CA LEU A 51 -6.22 -13.63 2.54
C LEU A 51 -5.47 -12.45 3.17
N GLY A 52 -4.47 -11.89 2.49
CA GLY A 52 -3.72 -10.74 3.01
C GLY A 52 -4.56 -9.48 3.21
N LEU A 53 -5.60 -9.29 2.40
CA LEU A 53 -6.54 -8.17 2.54
C LEU A 53 -7.56 -8.38 3.68
N LEU A 54 -7.81 -9.63 4.07
CA LEU A 54 -8.72 -9.97 5.17
C LEU A 54 -8.05 -9.89 6.56
N VAL A 55 -6.73 -10.10 6.62
CA VAL A 55 -5.99 -10.08 7.88
C VAL A 55 -5.84 -8.64 8.38
N PRO A 56 -6.28 -8.31 9.62
CA PRO A 56 -6.03 -7.00 10.20
C PRO A 56 -4.52 -6.82 10.43
N GLY A 57 -3.90 -5.91 9.68
CA GLY A 57 -2.46 -5.68 9.74
C GLY A 57 -1.93 -4.94 8.52
N PRO A 58 -0.61 -5.01 8.25
CA PRO A 58 -0.05 -4.51 7.01
C PRO A 58 -0.71 -5.19 5.81
N ASN A 59 -1.21 -4.41 4.85
CA ASN A 59 -1.83 -4.92 3.61
C ASN A 59 -0.92 -5.88 2.81
N MET A 60 0.38 -5.90 3.13
CA MET A 60 1.40 -6.75 2.50
C MET A 60 1.60 -8.12 3.17
N LEU A 61 0.84 -8.50 4.21
CA LEU A 61 1.07 -9.76 4.94
C LEU A 61 0.89 -11.02 4.06
N HIS A 62 0.24 -10.93 2.91
CA HIS A 62 0.13 -12.02 1.94
C HIS A 62 1.50 -12.58 1.50
N VAL A 63 2.58 -11.78 1.53
CA VAL A 63 3.93 -12.25 1.18
C VAL A 63 4.44 -13.36 2.09
N LEU A 64 4.02 -13.38 3.36
CA LEU A 64 4.38 -14.44 4.31
C LEU A 64 3.70 -15.75 3.92
N HIS A 65 2.44 -15.67 3.49
CA HIS A 65 1.69 -16.85 3.05
C HIS A 65 2.24 -17.39 1.73
N ILE A 66 2.58 -16.51 0.78
CA ILE A 66 3.28 -16.87 -0.45
C ILE A 66 4.58 -17.59 -0.11
N GLY A 67 5.46 -16.98 0.70
CA GLY A 67 6.72 -17.60 1.11
C GLY A 67 6.52 -18.95 1.81
N ASN A 68 5.48 -19.08 2.64
CA ASN A 68 5.14 -20.33 3.30
C ASN A 68 4.75 -21.44 2.31
N GLN A 69 4.04 -21.12 1.24
CA GLN A 69 3.69 -22.09 0.21
C GLN A 69 4.93 -22.55 -0.59
N VAL A 70 5.92 -21.66 -0.78
CA VAL A 70 7.13 -21.98 -1.57
C VAL A 70 8.14 -22.83 -0.80
N ALA A 71 8.43 -22.48 0.46
CA ALA A 71 9.48 -23.15 1.24
C ALA A 71 9.13 -23.31 2.73
N GLY A 72 7.84 -23.42 3.05
CA GLY A 72 7.36 -23.57 4.43
C GLY A 72 7.70 -22.37 5.30
N TRP A 73 7.77 -22.58 6.61
CA TRP A 73 8.06 -21.54 7.59
C TRP A 73 9.32 -20.72 7.27
N GLN A 74 10.36 -21.36 6.73
CA GLN A 74 11.60 -20.68 6.34
C GLN A 74 11.37 -19.73 5.14
N GLY A 75 10.54 -20.14 4.18
CA GLY A 75 10.15 -19.30 3.07
C GLY A 75 9.33 -18.09 3.51
N ALA A 76 8.44 -18.26 4.50
CA ALA A 76 7.69 -17.15 5.09
C ALA A 76 8.60 -16.11 5.74
N LEU A 77 9.63 -16.57 6.47
CA LEU A 77 10.64 -15.67 7.05
C LEU A 77 11.47 -14.99 5.96
N ALA A 78 11.92 -15.71 4.94
CA ALA A 78 12.72 -15.14 3.85
C ALA A 78 11.95 -14.08 3.06
N SER A 79 10.70 -14.35 2.67
CA SER A 79 9.86 -13.38 1.97
C SER A 79 9.50 -12.19 2.85
N GLY A 80 9.16 -12.42 4.12
CA GLY A 80 8.87 -11.36 5.09
C GLY A 80 10.05 -10.44 5.34
N LEU A 81 11.23 -11.01 5.59
CA LEU A 81 12.45 -10.22 5.77
C LEU A 81 12.81 -9.47 4.49
N GLY A 82 12.73 -10.12 3.32
CA GLY A 82 12.92 -9.46 2.04
C GLY A 82 11.99 -8.27 1.86
N MET A 83 10.72 -8.43 2.25
CA MET A 83 9.71 -7.38 2.07
C MET A 83 9.82 -6.20 3.04
N PHE A 84 10.25 -6.43 4.29
CA PHE A 84 10.18 -5.37 5.31
C PHE A 84 11.53 -4.82 5.72
N VAL A 85 12.62 -5.58 5.59
CA VAL A 85 13.94 -5.18 6.07
C VAL A 85 14.58 -4.07 5.23
N PRO A 86 14.59 -4.10 3.89
CA PRO A 86 15.34 -3.12 3.09
C PRO A 86 14.87 -1.69 3.34
N THR A 87 13.58 -1.42 3.18
CA THR A 87 13.03 -0.07 3.40
C THR A 87 13.08 0.34 4.87
N SER A 88 12.91 -0.60 5.83
CA SER A 88 13.07 -0.30 7.26
C SER A 88 14.49 0.12 7.61
N LEU A 89 15.50 -0.56 7.05
CA LEU A 89 16.91 -0.20 7.23
C LEU A 89 17.26 1.13 6.57
N LEU A 90 16.74 1.37 5.36
CA LEU A 90 16.90 2.66 4.67
C LEU A 90 16.30 3.79 5.51
N LEU A 91 15.08 3.59 6.02
CA LEU A 91 14.41 4.56 6.88
C LEU A 91 15.15 4.77 8.19
N ALA A 92 15.59 3.72 8.87
CA ALA A 92 16.36 3.82 10.11
C ALA A 92 17.69 4.56 9.91
N SER A 93 18.36 4.28 8.79
CA SER A 93 19.61 4.95 8.41
C SER A 93 19.36 6.46 8.20
N VAL A 94 18.32 6.83 7.44
CA VAL A 94 17.94 8.23 7.23
C VAL A 94 17.52 8.89 8.54
N ALA A 95 16.72 8.21 9.37
CA ALA A 95 16.26 8.73 10.65
C ALA A 95 17.41 9.02 11.61
N SER A 96 18.44 8.17 11.65
CA SER A 96 19.64 8.38 12.47
C SER A 96 20.44 9.63 12.06
N LEU A 97 20.39 10.01 10.78
CA LEU A 97 21.03 11.22 10.26
C LEU A 97 20.22 12.48 10.57
N VAL A 98 18.90 12.37 10.57
CA VAL A 98 17.95 13.47 10.85
C VAL A 98 17.84 13.74 12.36
N GLY A 99 17.95 12.72 13.20
CA GLY A 99 17.75 12.82 14.66
C GLY A 99 18.90 13.49 15.44
N LYS A 100 19.97 13.91 14.76
CA LYS A 100 21.07 14.65 15.40
C LYS A 100 20.60 16.06 15.80
N PRO A 101 21.04 16.61 16.96
CA PRO A 101 20.62 17.95 17.41
C PRO A 101 20.94 19.09 16.41
N HIS A 102 21.98 18.91 15.58
CA HIS A 102 22.28 19.79 14.45
C HIS A 102 22.39 18.98 13.14
N PRO A 103 21.26 18.61 12.50
CA PRO A 103 21.31 17.97 11.19
C PRO A 103 21.70 19.02 10.14
N PRO A 104 22.50 18.65 9.12
CA PRO A 104 22.82 19.51 7.99
C PRO A 104 21.56 20.12 7.36
N ILE A 105 21.65 21.37 6.90
CA ILE A 105 20.52 22.11 6.33
C ILE A 105 19.87 21.37 5.14
N TRP A 106 20.66 20.62 4.37
CA TRP A 106 20.18 19.85 3.23
C TRP A 106 19.25 18.70 3.65
N ILE A 107 19.51 18.04 4.78
CA ILE A 107 18.67 16.96 5.32
C ILE A 107 17.31 17.50 5.76
N LYS A 108 17.28 18.64 6.45
CA LYS A 108 16.02 19.29 6.85
C LYS A 108 15.19 19.69 5.63
N ARG A 109 15.82 20.26 4.60
CA ARG A 109 15.15 20.64 3.35
C ARG A 109 14.63 19.43 2.58
N PHE A 110 15.42 18.36 2.50
CA PHE A 110 15.01 17.11 1.86
C PHE A 110 13.81 16.48 2.57
N HIS A 111 13.83 16.39 3.90
CA HIS A 111 12.70 15.89 4.68
C HIS A 111 11.43 16.73 4.44
N ALA A 112 11.55 18.07 4.47
CA ALA A 112 10.42 18.95 4.16
C ALA A 112 9.90 18.74 2.73
N ALA A 113 10.79 18.52 1.76
CA ALA A 113 10.43 18.20 0.38
C ALA A 113 9.70 16.85 0.26
N CYS A 114 10.10 15.83 1.02
CA CYS A 114 9.38 14.54 1.07
C CYS A 114 7.92 14.75 1.48
N GLY A 115 7.65 15.61 2.47
CA GLY A 115 6.28 15.96 2.87
C GLY A 115 5.45 16.51 1.70
N SER A 116 6.00 17.43 0.92
CA SER A 116 5.31 17.95 -0.28
C SER A 116 5.12 16.90 -1.38
N VAL A 117 6.10 16.01 -1.57
CA VAL A 117 6.01 14.91 -2.55
C VAL A 117 4.91 13.92 -2.16
N THR A 118 4.79 13.58 -0.87
CA THR A 118 3.71 12.72 -0.37
C THR A 118 2.34 13.34 -0.62
N ILE A 119 2.17 14.65 -0.36
CA ILE A 119 0.91 15.35 -0.64
C ILE A 119 0.57 15.28 -2.14
N GLY A 120 1.55 15.53 -3.01
CA GLY A 120 1.37 15.45 -4.46
C GLY A 120 1.01 14.05 -4.95
N LEU A 121 1.69 13.01 -4.45
CA LEU A 121 1.39 11.61 -4.78
C LEU A 121 -0.01 11.19 -4.29
N MET A 122 -0.40 11.59 -3.09
CA MET A 122 -1.74 11.31 -2.56
C MET A 122 -2.83 12.01 -3.39
N ALA A 123 -2.59 13.26 -3.81
CA ALA A 123 -3.50 13.98 -4.70
C ALA A 123 -3.61 13.30 -6.07
N ALA A 124 -2.48 12.86 -6.64
CA ALA A 124 -2.46 12.12 -7.92
C ALA A 124 -3.19 10.78 -7.82
N ALA A 125 -2.99 10.03 -6.74
CA ALA A 125 -3.70 8.77 -6.48
C ALA A 125 -5.21 9.02 -6.33
N ALA A 126 -5.60 10.03 -5.56
CA ALA A 126 -7.00 10.43 -5.40
C ALA A 126 -7.64 10.84 -6.74
N TRP A 127 -6.90 11.58 -7.58
CA TRP A 127 -7.35 11.97 -8.92
C TRP A 127 -7.49 10.77 -9.86
N SER A 128 -6.52 9.85 -9.85
CA SER A 128 -6.54 8.65 -10.68
C SER A 128 -7.72 7.72 -10.32
N LEU A 129 -7.98 7.53 -9.03
CA LEU A 129 -9.13 6.74 -8.56
C LEU A 129 -10.46 7.46 -8.79
N GLY A 130 -10.48 8.77 -8.55
CA GLY A 130 -11.69 9.59 -8.63
C GLY A 130 -12.28 9.68 -10.04
N GLN A 131 -11.44 9.68 -11.09
CA GLN A 131 -11.92 9.76 -12.48
C GLN A 131 -12.88 8.62 -12.86
N ASN A 132 -12.67 7.42 -12.33
CA ASN A 132 -13.52 6.26 -12.62
C ASN A 132 -14.71 6.13 -11.66
N MET A 133 -14.62 6.72 -10.46
CA MET A 133 -15.66 6.60 -9.43
C MET A 133 -16.66 7.77 -9.45
N VAL A 134 -16.26 8.95 -9.89
CA VAL A 134 -17.12 10.16 -9.94
C VAL A 134 -17.79 10.25 -11.31
N SER A 135 -18.80 9.43 -11.53
CA SER A 135 -19.54 9.37 -12.80
C SER A 135 -20.71 10.37 -12.91
N ASN A 136 -21.17 10.92 -11.78
CA ASN A 136 -22.37 11.76 -11.71
C ASN A 136 -22.16 12.94 -10.76
N ILE A 137 -22.93 14.01 -10.96
CA ILE A 137 -22.89 15.24 -10.15
C ILE A 137 -23.19 14.96 -8.67
N PHE A 138 -23.98 13.93 -8.38
CA PHE A 138 -24.23 13.44 -7.03
C PHE A 138 -22.93 13.04 -6.31
N TYR A 139 -22.08 12.21 -6.94
CA TYR A 139 -20.80 11.78 -6.36
C TYR A 139 -19.83 12.94 -6.20
N LEU A 140 -19.89 13.93 -7.09
CA LEU A 140 -19.08 15.15 -7.01
C LEU A 140 -19.50 16.00 -5.79
N ILE A 141 -20.80 16.15 -5.54
CA ILE A 141 -21.36 16.85 -4.36
C ILE A 141 -20.97 16.11 -3.08
N VAL A 142 -21.10 14.78 -3.03
CA VAL A 142 -20.72 13.96 -1.88
C VAL A 142 -19.22 14.11 -1.58
N CYS A 143 -18.36 14.04 -2.60
CA CYS A 143 -16.92 14.23 -2.46
C CYS A 143 -16.58 15.62 -1.89
N PHE A 144 -17.19 16.68 -2.43
CA PHE A 144 -16.98 18.04 -1.94
C PHE A 144 -17.46 18.23 -0.50
N LEU A 145 -18.63 17.70 -0.14
CA LEU A 145 -19.16 17.75 1.23
C LEU A 145 -18.26 17.02 2.22
N VAL A 146 -17.79 15.81 1.89
CA VAL A 146 -16.88 15.05 2.74
C VAL A 146 -15.55 15.79 2.92
N ALA A 147 -14.98 16.34 1.84
CA ALA A 147 -13.75 17.13 1.90
C ALA A 147 -13.92 18.39 2.78
N LEU A 148 -15.05 19.10 2.65
CA LEU A 148 -15.36 20.29 3.45
C LEU A 148 -15.55 19.95 4.93
N LEU A 149 -16.31 18.90 5.24
CA LEU A 149 -16.56 18.45 6.62
C LEU A 149 -15.27 17.96 7.30
N ASN A 150 -14.40 17.29 6.55
CA ASN A 150 -13.07 16.87 7.03
C ASN A 150 -12.16 18.08 7.28
N ALA A 151 -12.09 19.03 6.36
CA ALA A 151 -11.28 20.25 6.50
C ALA A 151 -11.69 21.11 7.70
N ARG A 152 -12.99 21.14 8.02
CA ARG A 152 -13.54 21.84 9.19
C ARG A 152 -13.42 21.03 10.49
N ARG A 153 -12.90 19.79 10.44
CA ARG A 153 -12.79 18.85 11.57
C ARG A 153 -14.11 18.64 12.33
N LEU A 154 -15.23 18.72 11.62
CA LEU A 154 -16.56 18.63 12.23
C LEU A 154 -16.95 17.19 12.59
N LEU A 155 -16.34 16.20 11.94
CA LEU A 155 -16.64 14.77 12.11
C LEU A 155 -15.35 13.95 12.07
N ASP A 156 -15.31 12.88 12.85
CA ASP A 156 -14.24 11.89 12.78
C ASP A 156 -14.21 11.23 11.39
N PRO A 157 -13.02 10.97 10.81
CA PRO A 157 -12.88 10.35 9.49
C PRO A 157 -13.67 9.04 9.34
N ALA A 158 -13.73 8.24 10.41
CA ALA A 158 -14.50 7.00 10.42
C ALA A 158 -16.00 7.23 10.19
N ARG A 159 -16.59 8.26 10.82
CA ARG A 159 -18.02 8.58 10.65
C ARG A 159 -18.32 9.09 9.25
N LEU A 160 -17.40 9.89 8.67
CA LEU A 160 -17.52 10.39 7.31
C LEU A 160 -17.50 9.24 6.28
N ILE A 161 -16.62 8.26 6.46
CA ILE A 161 -16.53 7.08 5.59
C ILE A 161 -17.84 6.28 5.63
N ILE A 162 -18.38 6.03 6.82
CA ILE A 162 -19.63 5.28 6.98
C ILE A 162 -20.80 6.02 6.32
N LEU A 163 -20.91 7.34 6.50
CA LEU A 163 -21.98 8.15 5.92
C LEU A 163 -21.90 8.18 4.38
N ALA A 164 -20.70 8.36 3.84
CA ALA A 164 -20.48 8.34 2.39
C ALA A 164 -20.80 6.96 1.78
N ALA A 165 -20.41 5.88 2.46
CA ALA A 165 -20.73 4.52 2.04
C ALA A 165 -22.24 4.24 2.06
N ALA A 166 -22.93 4.64 3.14
CA ALA A 166 -24.38 4.49 3.26
C ALA A 166 -25.14 5.25 2.17
N LEU A 167 -24.74 6.51 1.90
CA LEU A 167 -25.32 7.31 0.81
C LEU A 167 -25.07 6.70 -0.57
N GLY A 168 -23.88 6.14 -0.80
CA GLY A 168 -23.54 5.44 -2.04
C GLY A 168 -24.41 4.20 -2.26
N VAL A 169 -24.60 3.38 -1.23
CA VAL A 169 -25.46 2.18 -1.29
C VAL A 169 -26.92 2.56 -1.53
N LEU A 170 -27.44 3.57 -0.83
CA LEU A 170 -28.81 4.05 -1.03
C LEU A 170 -29.04 4.56 -2.46
N HIS A 171 -28.10 5.32 -3.01
CA HIS A 171 -28.19 5.81 -4.39
C HIS A 171 -28.13 4.67 -5.42
N ALA A 172 -27.28 3.65 -5.18
CA ALA A 172 -27.22 2.46 -6.03
C ALA A 172 -28.53 1.65 -6.02
N LEU A 173 -29.20 1.55 -4.87
CA LEU A 173 -30.49 0.85 -4.73
C LEU A 173 -31.68 1.61 -5.34
N ILE A 174 -31.60 2.94 -5.46
CA ILE A 174 -32.66 3.77 -6.06
C ILE A 174 -32.58 3.77 -7.60
N LEU A 175 -31.39 3.53 -8.16
CA LEU A 175 -31.13 3.52 -9.61
C LEU A 175 -31.08 2.10 -10.22
N ALA A 176 -31.06 1.06 -9.39
CA ALA A 176 -31.17 -0.36 -9.80
C ALA A 176 -32.64 -0.79 -9.88
#